data_AF-A0A800D964-F1
#
_entry.id   AF-A0A800D964-F1
#
_cell.length_a   1.000
_cell.length_b   1.000
_cell.length_c   1.000
_cell.angle_alpha   90.00
_cell.angle_beta   90.00
_cell.angle_gamma   90.00
#
_symmetry.space_group_name_H-M   'P 1'
#
loop_
_entity.id
_entity.type
_entity.pdbx_description
1 polymer ?
#
loop_
_entity_poly.entity_id
_entity_poly.type
_entity_poly.pdbx_seq_one_letter_code
_entity_poly.pdbx_strand_id
1 'polypeptide(L)'
;MEERLHERIAELQEQLRRGNISRREFLRYATLLGVSLGAAEALAACAPKPTPTPAPPTPAPPTPAPPKPTPTPAPPPVVEKEAKAGHMLRFNPAICTGCMLCAVACAEKWAAELFPEETKDVVNLEFSRIRPMRSQYVDIVNVCTYCTLIAWAEGSDKAPCQEVCPEDAIITVPEGEGKPGFTGMGYMTVDREKCLGLDLCGRCLEICEDQFGSGISFDPIEKKAQICTMCGGLPACVEACPEPEALRFVPLLFWNGRDFAEQPEDYFELTYMKLFGKRRDL
;
A
#
# COMPACT_ATOMS: atom_id res chain seq x y z
N MET A 1 -4.55 57.25 9.67
CA MET A 1 -3.95 55.96 10.10
C MET A 1 -2.76 55.60 9.22
N GLU A 2 -2.84 55.87 7.92
CA GLU A 2 -1.77 55.59 6.95
C GLU A 2 -0.48 56.38 7.20
N GLU A 3 -0.51 57.66 7.57
CA GLU A 3 0.73 58.44 7.84
C GLU A 3 1.62 57.82 8.92
N ARG A 4 1.03 57.38 10.04
CA ARG A 4 1.76 56.70 11.13
C ARG A 4 2.35 55.35 10.73
N LEU A 5 1.77 54.68 9.73
CA LEU A 5 2.27 53.41 9.20
C LEU A 5 3.49 53.64 8.32
N HIS A 6 3.43 54.64 7.44
CA HIS A 6 4.56 55.01 6.57
C HIS A 6 5.78 55.47 7.39
N GLU A 7 5.57 56.24 8.47
CA GLU A 7 6.63 56.64 9.39
C GLU A 7 7.33 55.43 10.05
N ARG A 8 6.54 54.45 10.53
CA ARG A 8 7.08 53.25 11.19
C ARG A 8 7.84 52.33 10.23
N ILE A 9 7.37 52.20 8.99
CA ILE A 9 8.06 51.42 7.96
C ILE A 9 9.40 52.09 7.61
N ALA A 10 9.42 53.42 7.46
CA ALA A 10 10.64 54.17 7.18
C ALA A 10 11.67 54.04 8.32
N GLU A 11 11.23 54.06 9.58
CA GLU A 11 12.10 53.85 10.73
C GLU A 11 12.72 52.44 10.75
N LEU A 12 11.92 51.41 10.47
CA LEU A 12 12.41 50.03 10.36
C LEU A 12 13.41 49.85 9.20
N GLN A 13 13.21 50.53 8.08
CA GLN A 13 14.17 50.50 6.97
C GLN A 13 15.50 51.15 7.35
N GLU A 14 15.47 52.24 8.11
CA GLU A 14 16.67 52.89 8.60
C GLU A 14 17.42 52.02 9.62
N GLN A 15 16.69 51.33 10.51
CA GLN A 15 17.27 50.36 11.44
C GLN A 15 17.91 49.17 10.70
N LEU A 16 17.31 48.70 9.60
CA LEU A 16 17.88 47.66 8.75
C LEU A 16 19.15 48.14 8.03
N ARG A 17 19.15 49.39 7.52
CA ARG A 17 20.32 50.00 6.86
C ARG A 17 21.48 50.20 7.82
N ARG A 18 21.20 50.57 9.07
CA ARG A 18 22.20 50.71 10.14
C ARG A 18 22.70 49.37 10.70
N GLY A 19 22.09 48.25 10.29
CA GLY A 19 22.44 46.91 10.77
C GLY A 19 21.97 46.61 12.19
N ASN A 20 21.10 47.44 12.75
CA ASN A 20 20.56 47.28 14.11
C ASN A 20 19.53 46.15 14.19
N ILE A 21 18.89 45.82 13.07
CA ILE A 21 17.99 44.67 12.94
C ILE A 21 18.39 43.83 11.72
N SER A 22 18.21 42.53 11.82
CA SER A 22 18.47 41.61 10.73
C SER A 22 17.36 41.66 9.67
N ARG A 23 17.67 41.25 8.44
CA ARG A 23 16.68 41.14 7.35
C ARG A 23 15.44 40.32 7.76
N ARG A 24 15.63 39.28 8.57
CA ARG A 24 14.55 38.42 9.08
C ARG A 24 13.65 39.15 10.08
N GLU A 25 14.22 39.99 10.94
CA GLU A 25 13.46 40.80 11.90
C GLU A 25 12.67 41.90 11.21
N PHE A 26 13.26 42.55 10.20
CA PHE A 26 12.55 43.52 9.38
C PHE A 26 11.30 42.94 8.70
N LEU A 27 11.42 41.75 8.09
CA LEU A 27 10.27 41.08 7.44
C LEU A 27 9.16 40.74 8.43
N ARG A 28 9.50 40.36 9.67
CA ARG A 28 8.53 40.07 10.73
C ARG A 28 7.81 41.34 11.19
N TYR A 29 8.52 42.43 11.43
CA TYR A 29 7.90 43.67 11.89
C TYR A 29 7.08 44.37 10.79
N ALA A 30 7.55 44.35 9.54
CA ALA A 30 6.80 44.92 8.41
C ALA A 30 5.48 44.18 8.16
N THR A 31 5.49 42.85 8.23
CA THR A 31 4.26 42.04 8.07
C THR A 31 3.28 42.22 9.22
N LEU A 32 3.75 42.36 10.46
CA LEU A 32 2.91 42.69 11.62
C LEU A 32 2.24 44.07 11.51
N LEU A 33 2.89 45.01 10.81
CA LEU A 33 2.34 46.34 10.52
C LEU A 33 1.36 46.34 9.33
N GLY A 34 1.05 45.18 8.75
CA GLY A 34 0.09 45.04 7.65
C GLY A 34 0.68 45.18 6.25
N VAL A 35 2.01 45.21 6.12
CA VAL A 35 2.68 45.18 4.81
C VAL A 35 2.66 43.75 4.26
N SER A 36 2.23 43.57 3.02
CA SER A 36 2.26 42.26 2.38
C SER A 36 3.70 41.72 2.27
N LEU A 37 3.85 40.39 2.36
CA LEU A 37 5.17 39.75 2.36
C LEU A 37 6.01 40.15 1.12
N GLY A 38 5.40 40.24 -0.06
CA GLY A 38 6.08 40.65 -1.29
C GLY A 38 6.55 42.12 -1.26
N ALA A 39 5.77 43.03 -0.68
CA ALA A 39 6.19 44.42 -0.49
C ALA A 39 7.31 44.52 0.57
N ALA A 40 7.23 43.72 1.65
CA ALA A 40 8.26 43.67 2.68
C ALA A 40 9.62 43.15 2.13
N GLU A 41 9.60 42.17 1.23
CA GLU A 41 10.82 41.67 0.58
C GLU A 41 11.46 42.71 -0.35
N ALA A 42 10.65 43.46 -1.10
CA ALA A 42 11.14 44.56 -1.94
C ALA A 42 11.76 45.69 -1.10
N LEU A 43 11.14 46.04 0.03
CA LEU A 43 11.65 47.06 0.96
C LEU A 43 12.94 46.62 1.68
N ALA A 44 13.14 45.31 1.86
CA ALA A 44 14.33 44.72 2.48
C ALA A 44 15.52 44.56 1.52
N ALA A 45 15.35 44.83 0.22
CA ALA A 45 16.38 44.64 -0.80
C ALA A 45 17.54 45.63 -0.69
N CYS A 46 17.38 46.74 0.04
CA CYS A 46 18.41 47.76 0.23
C CYS A 46 19.34 47.49 1.43
N ALA A 47 19.28 46.31 2.07
CA ALA A 47 20.17 45.98 3.19
C ALA A 47 21.59 45.64 2.68
N PRO A 48 22.66 46.11 3.36
CA PRO A 48 24.02 45.75 3.00
C PRO A 48 24.25 44.24 3.13
N LYS A 49 24.84 43.63 2.08
CA LYS A 49 25.21 42.22 2.04
C LYS A 49 26.32 41.95 3.08
N PRO A 50 26.21 40.95 3.97
CA PRO A 50 27.26 40.67 4.94
C PRO A 50 28.56 40.26 4.23
N THR A 51 29.65 40.95 4.54
CA THR A 51 31.01 40.62 4.08
C THR A 51 31.54 39.44 4.90
N PRO A 52 32.07 38.37 4.28
CA PRO A 52 32.66 37.27 5.03
C PRO A 52 33.96 37.70 5.70
N THR A 53 34.05 37.52 7.01
CA THR A 53 35.28 37.66 7.81
C THR A 53 36.20 36.46 7.55
N PRO A 54 37.50 36.65 7.26
CA PRO A 54 38.47 35.55 7.19
C PRO A 54 38.71 34.99 8.60
N ALA A 55 38.47 33.69 8.79
CA ALA A 55 38.82 33.00 10.03
C ALA A 55 40.33 32.70 10.09
N PRO A 56 40.98 32.75 11.27
CA PRO A 56 42.38 32.35 11.43
C PRO A 56 42.56 30.83 11.18
N PRO A 57 43.76 30.37 10.78
CA PRO A 57 44.02 28.95 10.59
C PRO A 57 43.91 28.24 11.94
N THR A 58 42.86 27.44 12.07
CA THR A 58 42.66 26.53 13.21
C THR A 58 43.44 25.24 12.93
N PRO A 59 44.30 24.76 13.84
CA PRO A 59 44.97 23.48 13.67
C PRO A 59 43.95 22.35 13.49
N ALA A 60 44.24 21.43 12.58
CA ALA A 60 43.37 20.33 12.25
C ALA A 60 42.96 19.55 13.51
N PRO A 61 41.65 19.38 13.79
CA PRO A 61 41.19 18.47 14.84
C PRO A 61 41.60 17.03 14.49
N PRO A 62 41.95 16.19 15.49
CA PRO A 62 42.12 14.77 15.24
C PRO A 62 40.82 14.18 14.67
N THR A 63 40.95 13.35 13.65
CA THR A 63 39.87 12.61 13.01
C THR A 63 38.96 12.00 14.07
N PRO A 64 37.65 12.31 14.11
CA PRO A 64 36.73 11.69 15.04
C PRO A 64 36.72 10.18 14.80
N ALA A 65 36.83 9.40 15.88
CA ALA A 65 36.56 7.97 15.82
C ALA A 65 35.15 7.75 15.26
N PRO A 66 34.92 6.67 14.47
CA PRO A 66 33.62 6.40 13.88
C PRO A 66 32.53 6.41 14.96
N PRO A 67 31.37 7.02 14.70
CA PRO A 67 30.29 7.10 15.67
C PRO A 67 29.91 5.69 16.11
N LYS A 68 29.93 5.48 17.44
CA LYS A 68 29.42 4.25 18.05
C LYS A 68 27.97 4.08 17.57
N PRO A 69 27.58 2.91 17.04
CA PRO A 69 26.23 2.71 16.52
C PRO A 69 25.23 3.06 17.62
N THR A 70 24.37 4.02 17.33
CA THR A 70 23.17 4.29 18.13
C THR A 70 22.39 2.99 18.20
N PRO A 71 22.02 2.49 19.39
CA PRO A 71 21.17 1.32 19.47
C PRO A 71 19.88 1.64 18.71
N THR A 72 19.64 0.89 17.63
CA THR A 72 18.37 0.89 16.92
C THR A 72 17.27 0.76 17.96
N PRO A 73 16.30 1.69 18.03
CA PRO A 73 15.16 1.53 18.92
C PRO A 73 14.56 0.15 18.65
N ALA A 74 14.42 -0.64 19.71
CA ALA A 74 13.80 -1.96 19.61
C ALA A 74 12.48 -1.81 18.85
N PRO A 75 12.20 -2.69 17.87
CA PRO A 75 10.92 -2.64 17.18
C PRO A 75 9.82 -2.63 18.25
N PRO A 76 8.75 -1.83 18.06
CA PRO A 76 7.61 -1.87 18.97
C PRO A 76 7.21 -3.32 19.18
N PRO A 77 6.79 -3.72 20.39
CA PRO A 77 6.41 -5.09 20.67
C PRO A 77 5.45 -5.52 19.57
N VAL A 78 5.84 -6.55 18.82
CA VAL A 78 5.00 -7.17 17.82
C VAL A 78 3.79 -7.63 18.60
N VAL A 79 2.69 -6.91 18.49
CA VAL A 79 1.39 -7.43 18.91
C VAL A 79 1.25 -8.70 18.09
N GLU A 80 1.36 -9.86 18.75
CA GLU A 80 1.14 -11.14 18.09
C GLU A 80 -0.28 -11.09 17.53
N LYS A 81 -0.36 -10.84 16.23
CA LYS A 81 -1.63 -10.80 15.53
C LYS A 81 -2.10 -12.23 15.43
N GLU A 82 -3.28 -12.47 16.00
CA GLU A 82 -3.91 -13.78 15.96
C GLU A 82 -4.40 -14.05 14.53
N ALA A 83 -4.02 -15.20 14.00
CA ALA A 83 -4.47 -15.65 12.68
C ALA A 83 -5.98 -15.94 12.72
N LYS A 84 -6.73 -15.38 11.76
CA LYS A 84 -8.19 -15.56 11.72
C LYS A 84 -8.60 -16.53 10.61
N ALA A 85 -9.22 -17.64 11.00
CA ALA A 85 -9.90 -18.55 10.08
C ALA A 85 -11.27 -18.01 9.67
N GLY A 86 -11.80 -18.49 8.55
CA GLY A 86 -13.14 -18.14 8.08
C GLY A 86 -13.32 -16.64 7.79
N HIS A 87 -12.26 -15.94 7.39
CA HIS A 87 -12.29 -14.53 7.00
C HIS A 87 -11.92 -14.39 5.52
N MET A 88 -12.40 -13.33 4.88
CA MET A 88 -12.06 -13.02 3.49
C MET A 88 -11.77 -11.54 3.28
N LEU A 89 -11.05 -11.26 2.21
CA LEU A 89 -10.78 -9.90 1.78
C LEU A 89 -12.05 -9.27 1.22
N ARG A 90 -12.44 -8.12 1.77
CA ARG A 90 -13.47 -7.24 1.22
C ARG A 90 -12.82 -5.98 0.67
N PHE A 91 -13.05 -5.72 -0.61
CA PHE A 91 -12.51 -4.59 -1.35
C PHE A 91 -13.55 -3.47 -1.45
N ASN A 92 -13.13 -2.22 -1.23
CA ASN A 92 -13.95 -1.04 -1.45
C ASN A 92 -13.34 -0.15 -2.55
N PRO A 93 -13.92 -0.13 -3.77
CA PRO A 93 -13.39 0.64 -4.89
C PRO A 93 -13.50 2.16 -4.67
N ALA A 94 -14.41 2.64 -3.82
CA ALA A 94 -14.58 4.07 -3.57
C ALA A 94 -13.37 4.72 -2.85
N ILE A 95 -12.65 3.93 -2.05
CA ILE A 95 -11.54 4.40 -1.22
C ILE A 95 -10.19 3.99 -1.81
N CYS A 96 -10.13 2.84 -2.49
CA CYS A 96 -8.89 2.35 -3.09
C CYS A 96 -8.26 3.39 -4.01
N THR A 97 -6.98 3.68 -3.82
CA THR A 97 -6.22 4.66 -4.62
C THR A 97 -5.46 4.03 -5.79
N GLY A 98 -5.49 2.70 -5.93
CA GLY A 98 -4.71 2.00 -6.95
C GLY A 98 -3.18 2.04 -6.71
N CYS A 99 -2.72 2.30 -5.47
CA CYS A 99 -1.30 2.48 -5.15
C CYS A 99 -0.40 1.23 -5.31
N MET A 100 -0.96 0.05 -5.58
CA MET A 100 -0.26 -1.24 -5.74
C MET A 100 0.52 -1.75 -4.52
N LEU A 101 0.49 -1.06 -3.36
CA LEU A 101 1.22 -1.50 -2.16
C LEU A 101 0.82 -2.90 -1.68
N CYS A 102 -0.47 -3.24 -1.79
CA CYS A 102 -0.96 -4.58 -1.49
C CYS A 102 -0.34 -5.67 -2.39
N ALA A 103 -0.10 -5.36 -3.66
CA ALA A 103 0.51 -6.27 -4.62
C ALA A 103 2.00 -6.44 -4.34
N VAL A 104 2.71 -5.34 -4.04
CA VAL A 104 4.13 -5.35 -3.68
C VAL A 104 4.35 -6.16 -2.40
N ALA A 105 3.59 -5.89 -1.33
CA ALA A 105 3.72 -6.62 -0.07
C ALA A 105 3.43 -8.13 -0.22
N CYS A 106 2.46 -8.49 -1.07
CA CYS A 106 2.19 -9.88 -1.38
C CYS A 106 3.33 -10.52 -2.19
N ALA A 107 3.82 -9.82 -3.21
CA ALA A 107 4.90 -10.30 -4.05
C ALA A 107 6.20 -10.51 -3.27
N GLU A 108 6.67 -9.51 -2.51
CA GLU A 108 7.90 -9.60 -1.72
C GLU A 108 7.85 -10.74 -0.71
N LYS A 109 6.71 -10.90 -0.01
CA LYS A 109 6.52 -11.98 0.96
C LYS A 109 6.68 -13.37 0.34
N TRP A 110 6.09 -13.58 -0.84
CA TRP A 110 6.10 -14.90 -1.48
C TRP A 110 7.32 -15.16 -2.36
N ALA A 111 7.87 -14.11 -2.97
CA ALA A 111 9.13 -14.15 -3.68
C ALA A 111 10.27 -14.56 -2.74
N ALA A 112 10.37 -13.91 -1.56
CA ALA A 112 11.38 -14.24 -0.56
C ALA A 112 11.22 -15.66 0.03
N GLU A 113 10.00 -16.18 0.08
CA GLU A 113 9.72 -17.53 0.57
C GLU A 113 10.10 -18.62 -0.44
N LEU A 114 9.75 -18.42 -1.71
CA LEU A 114 9.90 -19.44 -2.73
C LEU A 114 11.26 -19.40 -3.43
N PHE A 115 11.78 -18.18 -3.68
CA PHE A 115 12.97 -17.95 -4.50
C PHE A 115 13.86 -16.85 -3.87
N PRO A 116 14.39 -17.07 -2.65
CA PRO A 116 15.11 -16.04 -1.91
C PRO A 116 16.37 -15.53 -2.62
N GLU A 117 17.07 -16.38 -3.38
CA GLU A 117 18.31 -15.98 -4.06
C GLU A 117 18.01 -15.23 -5.36
N GLU A 118 17.02 -15.69 -6.13
CA GLU A 118 16.65 -15.11 -7.42
C GLU A 118 15.91 -13.77 -7.27
N THR A 119 15.22 -13.56 -6.15
CA THR A 119 14.37 -12.38 -5.93
C THR A 119 14.97 -11.37 -4.96
N LYS A 120 16.18 -11.62 -4.44
CA LYS A 120 16.84 -10.80 -3.42
C LYS A 120 16.90 -9.30 -3.74
N ASP A 121 17.23 -8.97 -5.00
CA ASP A 121 17.51 -7.59 -5.42
C ASP A 121 16.42 -7.03 -6.35
N VAL A 122 15.29 -7.73 -6.50
CA VAL A 122 14.23 -7.35 -7.45
C VAL A 122 12.83 -7.51 -6.84
N VAL A 123 11.97 -6.53 -7.12
CA VAL A 123 10.54 -6.65 -6.83
C VAL A 123 9.82 -7.06 -8.12
N ASN A 124 9.22 -8.25 -8.11
CA ASN A 124 8.47 -8.77 -9.24
C ASN A 124 7.01 -9.05 -8.84
N LEU A 125 6.09 -8.28 -9.41
CA LEU A 125 4.66 -8.37 -9.13
C LEU A 125 4.01 -9.67 -9.62
N GLU A 126 4.68 -10.46 -10.46
CA GLU A 126 4.18 -11.78 -10.89
C GLU A 126 4.13 -12.81 -9.76
N PHE A 127 4.88 -12.60 -8.66
CA PHE A 127 4.73 -13.39 -7.43
C PHE A 127 3.53 -12.98 -6.58
N SER A 128 2.84 -11.90 -6.96
CA SER A 128 1.66 -11.43 -6.26
C SER A 128 0.44 -12.30 -6.55
N ARG A 129 -0.29 -12.63 -5.50
CA ARG A 129 -1.60 -13.32 -5.56
C ARG A 129 -2.79 -12.35 -5.53
N ILE A 130 -2.51 -11.04 -5.50
CA ILE A 130 -3.49 -9.95 -5.55
C ILE A 130 -3.07 -8.99 -6.66
N ARG A 131 -3.98 -8.70 -7.59
CA ARG A 131 -3.72 -7.92 -8.79
C ARG A 131 -4.63 -6.69 -8.84
N PRO A 132 -4.18 -5.55 -8.32
CA PRO A 132 -4.84 -4.28 -8.55
C PRO A 132 -4.65 -3.87 -10.02
N MET A 133 -5.76 -3.67 -10.71
CA MET A 133 -5.84 -3.23 -12.08
C MET A 133 -6.28 -1.77 -12.07
N ARG A 134 -5.48 -0.92 -12.70
CA ARG A 134 -5.82 0.50 -12.87
C ARG A 134 -6.50 0.66 -14.23
N SER A 135 -7.79 0.96 -14.22
CA SER A 135 -8.49 1.47 -15.39
C SER A 135 -8.54 3.00 -15.33
N GLN A 136 -8.94 3.66 -16.42
CA GLN A 136 -9.13 5.10 -16.41
C GLN A 136 -10.18 5.46 -15.34
N TYR A 137 -9.73 6.16 -14.29
CA TYR A 137 -10.54 6.68 -13.17
C TYR A 137 -11.08 5.65 -12.15
N VAL A 138 -11.05 4.36 -12.47
CA VAL A 138 -11.53 3.29 -11.57
C VAL A 138 -10.43 2.27 -11.36
N ASP A 139 -10.10 2.04 -10.09
CA ASP A 139 -9.16 1.02 -9.67
C ASP A 139 -9.96 -0.20 -9.19
N ILE A 140 -9.59 -1.39 -9.65
CA ILE A 140 -10.22 -2.65 -9.28
C ILE A 140 -9.16 -3.58 -8.73
N VAL A 141 -9.46 -4.30 -7.66
CA VAL A 141 -8.56 -5.32 -7.12
C VAL A 141 -9.11 -6.69 -7.47
N ASN A 142 -8.34 -7.44 -8.23
CA ASN A 142 -8.60 -8.86 -8.46
C ASN A 142 -7.82 -9.70 -7.44
N VAL A 143 -8.52 -10.61 -6.76
CA VAL A 143 -7.94 -11.59 -5.84
C VAL A 143 -8.84 -12.82 -5.84
N CYS A 144 -8.27 -14.01 -5.58
CA CYS A 144 -9.06 -15.23 -5.42
C CYS A 144 -10.12 -15.04 -4.32
N THR A 145 -11.38 -15.25 -4.69
CA THR A 145 -12.57 -15.13 -3.84
C THR A 145 -13.02 -16.47 -3.24
N TYR A 146 -12.23 -17.53 -3.41
CA TYR A 146 -12.54 -18.86 -2.85
C TYR A 146 -13.94 -19.35 -3.27
N CYS A 147 -14.21 -19.29 -4.58
CA CYS A 147 -15.43 -19.84 -5.14
C CYS A 147 -15.60 -21.30 -4.73
N THR A 148 -16.80 -21.67 -4.31
CA THR A 148 -17.18 -23.04 -4.00
C THR A 148 -18.33 -23.44 -4.92
N LEU A 149 -18.25 -24.64 -5.47
CA LEU A 149 -19.34 -25.21 -6.24
C LEU A 149 -20.49 -25.59 -5.32
N ILE A 150 -21.71 -25.54 -5.86
CA ILE A 150 -22.93 -25.90 -5.15
C ILE A 150 -23.22 -27.37 -5.40
N ALA A 151 -23.00 -28.23 -4.41
CA ALA A 151 -23.09 -29.69 -4.54
C ALA A 151 -24.37 -30.21 -5.22
N TRP A 152 -25.53 -29.61 -4.93
CA TRP A 152 -26.80 -30.04 -5.53
C TRP A 152 -27.01 -29.57 -6.98
N ALA A 153 -26.37 -28.48 -7.39
CA ALA A 153 -26.54 -27.89 -8.72
C ALA A 153 -25.40 -28.28 -9.69
N GLU A 154 -24.18 -28.34 -9.17
CA GLU A 154 -22.93 -28.47 -9.93
C GLU A 154 -22.22 -29.82 -9.65
N GLY A 155 -22.68 -30.59 -8.65
CA GLY A 155 -22.21 -31.95 -8.39
C GLY A 155 -20.95 -32.07 -7.50
N SER A 156 -20.39 -30.96 -7.03
CA SER A 156 -19.28 -30.94 -6.05
C SER A 156 -19.43 -29.74 -5.10
N ASP A 157 -18.81 -29.84 -3.92
CA ASP A 157 -18.67 -28.78 -2.91
C ASP A 157 -17.27 -28.12 -2.91
N LYS A 158 -16.36 -28.61 -3.76
CA LYS A 158 -14.99 -28.07 -3.86
C LYS A 158 -14.96 -26.81 -4.71
N ALA A 159 -13.80 -26.14 -4.70
CA ALA A 159 -13.56 -25.04 -5.60
C ALA A 159 -13.52 -25.51 -7.07
N PRO A 160 -14.02 -24.73 -8.04
CA PRO A 160 -13.98 -25.09 -9.46
C PRO A 160 -12.56 -25.41 -9.96
N CYS A 161 -11.58 -24.62 -9.51
CA CYS A 161 -10.16 -24.84 -9.83
C CYS A 161 -9.59 -26.12 -9.22
N GLN A 162 -10.12 -26.54 -8.07
CA GLN A 162 -9.74 -27.78 -7.40
C GLN A 162 -10.31 -29.00 -8.13
N GLU A 163 -11.56 -28.94 -8.59
CA GLU A 163 -12.20 -30.05 -9.33
C GLU A 163 -11.55 -30.35 -10.69
N VAL A 164 -11.04 -29.33 -11.39
CA VAL A 164 -10.43 -29.54 -12.71
C VAL A 164 -8.96 -30.00 -12.64
N CYS A 165 -8.36 -30.01 -11.45
CA CYS A 165 -6.94 -30.34 -11.28
C CYS A 165 -6.72 -31.87 -11.39
N PRO A 166 -5.98 -32.37 -12.40
CA PRO A 166 -5.80 -33.81 -12.58
C PRO A 166 -4.94 -34.49 -11.51
N GLU A 167 -4.07 -33.73 -10.85
CA GLU A 167 -3.12 -34.21 -9.83
C GLU A 167 -3.56 -33.87 -8.39
N ASP A 168 -4.76 -33.31 -8.22
CA ASP A 168 -5.28 -32.81 -6.92
C ASP A 168 -4.26 -31.91 -6.19
N ALA A 169 -3.56 -31.06 -6.93
CA ALA A 169 -2.50 -30.20 -6.40
C ALA A 169 -3.04 -29.04 -5.55
N ILE A 170 -4.31 -28.66 -5.71
CA ILE A 170 -4.94 -27.59 -4.91
C ILE A 170 -5.62 -28.25 -3.71
N ILE A 171 -5.13 -27.94 -2.51
CA ILE A 171 -5.59 -28.54 -1.26
C ILE A 171 -6.03 -27.46 -0.28
N THR A 172 -7.00 -27.78 0.57
CA THR A 172 -7.39 -26.92 1.69
C THR A 172 -6.66 -27.38 2.94
N VAL A 173 -5.95 -26.47 3.62
CA VAL A 173 -5.17 -26.80 4.81
C VAL A 173 -6.00 -26.48 6.06
N PRO A 174 -6.27 -27.46 6.95
CA PRO A 174 -7.03 -27.25 8.18
C PRO A 174 -6.43 -26.20 9.13
N GLU A 175 -7.21 -25.81 10.15
CA GLU A 175 -6.71 -24.99 11.25
C GLU A 175 -5.62 -25.73 12.04
N GLY A 176 -4.53 -25.03 12.39
CA GLY A 176 -3.40 -25.60 13.13
C GLY A 176 -2.36 -26.33 12.25
N GLU A 177 -2.65 -26.57 10.98
CA GLU A 177 -1.71 -27.13 10.00
C GLU A 177 -1.19 -26.05 9.05
N GLY A 178 -0.02 -26.27 8.45
CA GLY A 178 0.60 -25.35 7.49
C GLY A 178 1.69 -24.46 8.09
N LYS A 179 2.13 -23.47 7.29
CA LYS A 179 3.21 -22.56 7.65
C LYS A 179 2.63 -21.25 8.19
N PRO A 180 2.92 -20.87 9.46
CA PRO A 180 2.41 -19.63 10.06
C PRO A 180 2.66 -18.41 9.18
N GLY A 181 1.61 -17.62 8.95
CA GLY A 181 1.67 -16.43 8.10
C GLY A 181 1.70 -16.71 6.60
N PHE A 182 1.68 -17.96 6.14
CA PHE A 182 1.67 -18.32 4.72
C PHE A 182 0.49 -19.23 4.37
N THR A 183 0.32 -20.34 5.06
CA THR A 183 -0.72 -21.35 4.78
C THR A 183 -1.38 -21.82 6.08
N GLY A 184 -2.54 -22.48 5.98
CA GLY A 184 -3.30 -22.97 7.13
C GLY A 184 -4.64 -22.26 7.33
N MET A 185 -5.23 -22.43 8.51
CA MET A 185 -6.46 -21.74 8.95
C MET A 185 -7.70 -21.99 8.07
N GLY A 186 -7.78 -23.15 7.42
CA GLY A 186 -8.87 -23.51 6.52
C GLY A 186 -8.76 -22.88 5.12
N TYR A 187 -7.60 -22.33 4.75
CA TYR A 187 -7.38 -21.72 3.43
C TYR A 187 -6.76 -22.69 2.42
N MET A 188 -6.98 -22.42 1.14
CA MET A 188 -6.44 -23.21 0.03
C MET A 188 -4.96 -22.90 -0.15
N THR A 189 -4.20 -23.92 -0.56
CA THR A 189 -2.81 -23.82 -1.00
C THR A 189 -2.58 -24.72 -2.20
N VAL A 190 -1.45 -24.50 -2.88
CA VAL A 190 -1.02 -25.32 -4.01
C VAL A 190 0.19 -26.14 -3.58
N ASP A 191 0.08 -27.45 -3.71
CA ASP A 191 1.20 -28.38 -3.64
C ASP A 191 2.05 -28.23 -4.91
N ARG A 192 3.26 -27.68 -4.75
CA ARG A 192 4.16 -27.39 -5.87
C ARG A 192 4.75 -28.65 -6.50
N GLU A 193 4.85 -29.75 -5.75
CA GLU A 193 5.39 -31.02 -6.25
C GLU A 193 4.41 -31.69 -7.20
N LYS A 194 3.12 -31.66 -6.87
CA LYS A 194 2.04 -32.21 -7.71
C LYS A 194 1.63 -31.29 -8.86
N CYS A 195 1.80 -29.99 -8.72
CA CYS A 195 1.41 -29.05 -9.76
C CYS A 195 2.28 -29.23 -11.02
N LEU A 196 1.68 -29.62 -12.14
CA LEU A 196 2.39 -29.77 -13.42
C LEU A 196 2.85 -28.42 -14.02
N GLY A 197 2.26 -27.31 -13.57
CA GLY A 197 2.57 -25.96 -14.02
C GLY A 197 1.86 -25.54 -15.31
N LEU A 198 2.15 -24.31 -15.75
CA LEU A 198 1.51 -23.66 -16.90
C LEU A 198 1.93 -24.28 -18.24
N ASP A 199 3.17 -24.73 -18.36
CA ASP A 199 3.70 -25.27 -19.63
C ASP A 199 3.04 -26.59 -20.04
N LEU A 200 2.45 -27.33 -19.08
CA LEU A 200 1.89 -28.66 -19.31
C LEU A 200 0.38 -28.77 -19.08
N CYS A 201 -0.22 -27.95 -18.20
CA CYS A 201 -1.62 -28.13 -17.80
C CYS A 201 -2.45 -26.85 -17.88
N GLY A 202 -2.23 -25.87 -16.98
CA GLY A 202 -2.97 -24.60 -16.98
C GLY A 202 -4.49 -24.65 -16.71
N ARG A 203 -5.14 -25.82 -16.63
CA ARG A 203 -6.61 -25.95 -16.52
C ARG A 203 -7.27 -25.16 -15.39
N CYS A 204 -6.60 -25.04 -14.25
CA CYS A 204 -7.13 -24.26 -13.13
C CYS A 204 -7.24 -22.77 -13.49
N LEU A 205 -6.35 -22.25 -14.33
CA LEU A 205 -6.44 -20.90 -14.88
C LEU A 205 -7.62 -20.77 -15.82
N GLU A 206 -7.73 -21.69 -16.78
CA GLU A 206 -8.78 -21.68 -17.81
C GLU A 206 -10.17 -21.60 -17.15
N ILE A 207 -10.46 -22.50 -16.19
CA ILE A 207 -11.75 -22.46 -15.51
C ILE A 207 -11.94 -21.17 -14.70
N CYS A 208 -10.87 -20.66 -14.08
CA CYS A 208 -10.95 -19.48 -13.24
C CYS A 208 -11.11 -18.18 -14.05
N GLU A 209 -10.55 -18.11 -15.25
CA GLU A 209 -10.67 -17.00 -16.18
C GLU A 209 -11.97 -17.04 -16.98
N ASP A 210 -12.37 -18.22 -17.46
CA ASP A 210 -13.54 -18.35 -18.34
C ASP A 210 -14.86 -18.18 -17.58
N GLN A 211 -14.92 -18.63 -16.32
CA GLN A 211 -16.17 -18.70 -15.55
C GLN A 211 -16.17 -17.81 -14.30
N PHE A 212 -15.01 -17.33 -13.85
CA PHE A 212 -14.86 -16.63 -12.58
C PHE A 212 -13.93 -15.40 -12.70
N GLY A 213 -13.35 -14.97 -11.57
CA GLY A 213 -12.64 -13.70 -11.46
C GLY A 213 -11.15 -13.71 -11.86
N SER A 214 -10.58 -14.75 -12.47
CA SER A 214 -9.12 -14.83 -12.75
C SER A 214 -8.25 -14.67 -11.49
N GLY A 215 -8.58 -15.40 -10.43
CA GLY A 215 -7.87 -15.32 -9.14
C GLY A 215 -6.57 -16.14 -9.06
N ILE A 216 -6.19 -16.82 -10.15
CA ILE A 216 -5.01 -17.69 -10.21
C ILE A 216 -3.91 -17.01 -11.02
N SER A 217 -2.69 -17.01 -10.49
CA SER A 217 -1.48 -16.57 -11.17
C SER A 217 -0.48 -17.71 -11.29
N PHE A 218 0.59 -17.54 -12.06
CA PHE A 218 1.67 -18.51 -12.17
C PHE A 218 2.97 -17.83 -11.86
N ASP A 219 3.87 -18.52 -11.17
CA ASP A 219 5.17 -17.94 -10.87
C ASP A 219 6.03 -17.86 -12.15
N PRO A 220 6.86 -16.83 -12.31
CA PRO A 220 7.63 -16.64 -13.54
C PRO A 220 8.81 -17.61 -13.70
N ILE A 221 9.18 -18.37 -12.66
CA ILE A 221 10.40 -19.21 -12.63
C ILE A 221 10.06 -20.68 -12.90
N GLU A 222 9.31 -21.32 -12.01
CA GLU A 222 8.85 -22.71 -12.10
C GLU A 222 7.48 -22.83 -12.79
N LYS A 223 6.78 -21.73 -13.00
CA LYS A 223 5.44 -21.67 -13.62
C LYS A 223 4.43 -22.57 -12.92
N LYS A 224 4.52 -22.69 -11.59
CA LYS A 224 3.51 -23.36 -10.77
C LYS A 224 2.37 -22.39 -10.48
N ALA A 225 1.18 -22.96 -10.26
CA ALA A 225 0.00 -22.16 -9.92
C ALA A 225 0.17 -21.49 -8.55
N GLN A 226 -0.29 -20.26 -8.47
CA GLN A 226 -0.30 -19.42 -7.28
C GLN A 226 -1.75 -19.03 -6.99
N ILE A 227 -2.20 -19.33 -5.76
CA ILE A 227 -3.53 -18.97 -5.27
C ILE A 227 -3.34 -18.16 -3.99
N CYS A 228 -4.18 -17.15 -3.78
CA CYS A 228 -4.21 -16.41 -2.52
C CYS A 228 -4.53 -17.37 -1.38
N THR A 229 -3.64 -17.55 -0.42
CA THR A 229 -3.82 -18.43 0.75
C THR A 229 -4.34 -17.66 1.98
N MET A 230 -4.76 -16.40 1.76
CA MET A 230 -5.03 -15.42 2.82
C MET A 230 -3.89 -15.25 3.83
N CYS A 231 -2.66 -15.62 3.44
CA CYS A 231 -1.49 -15.65 4.33
C CYS A 231 -1.75 -16.41 5.64
N GLY A 232 -2.54 -17.50 5.59
CA GLY A 232 -2.91 -18.27 6.79
C GLY A 232 -3.67 -17.44 7.82
N GLY A 233 -4.53 -16.49 7.40
CA GLY A 233 -5.33 -15.66 8.29
C GLY A 233 -4.67 -14.35 8.74
N LEU A 234 -3.47 -14.03 8.23
CA LEU A 234 -2.74 -12.77 8.46
C LEU A 234 -2.36 -12.10 7.13
N PRO A 235 -3.35 -11.54 6.40
CA PRO A 235 -3.14 -11.04 5.05
C PRO A 235 -2.20 -9.82 5.02
N ALA A 236 -0.98 -10.03 4.52
CA ALA A 236 0.03 -8.97 4.40
C ALA A 236 -0.44 -7.78 3.54
N CYS A 237 -1.29 -8.03 2.55
CA CYS A 237 -1.87 -7.00 1.70
C CYS A 237 -2.79 -6.02 2.45
N VAL A 238 -3.51 -6.49 3.48
CA VAL A 238 -4.35 -5.64 4.34
C VAL A 238 -3.47 -4.79 5.25
N GLU A 239 -2.39 -5.37 5.79
CA GLU A 239 -1.44 -4.65 6.64
C GLU A 239 -0.69 -3.55 5.89
N ALA A 240 -0.40 -3.78 4.62
CA ALA A 240 0.27 -2.82 3.75
C ALA A 240 -0.66 -1.73 3.18
N CYS A 241 -1.99 -1.87 3.33
CA CYS A 241 -2.92 -0.91 2.76
C CYS A 241 -2.90 0.39 3.58
N PRO A 242 -2.55 1.56 2.99
CA PRO A 242 -2.55 2.83 3.72
C PRO A 242 -3.96 3.30 4.07
N GLU A 243 -4.95 2.80 3.33
CA GLU A 243 -6.37 3.10 3.53
C GLU A 243 -7.08 1.87 4.15
N PRO A 244 -7.30 1.84 5.47
CA PRO A 244 -7.77 0.63 6.16
C PRO A 244 -9.16 0.15 5.72
N GLU A 245 -9.99 1.04 5.17
CA GLU A 245 -11.32 0.70 4.66
C GLU A 245 -11.32 0.25 3.18
N ALA A 246 -10.22 0.44 2.46
CA ALA A 246 -10.12 0.03 1.06
C ALA A 246 -9.97 -1.50 0.91
N LEU A 247 -9.24 -2.13 1.82
CA LEU A 247 -9.06 -3.58 1.85
C LEU A 247 -9.16 -4.08 3.29
N ARG A 248 -10.22 -4.84 3.57
CA ARG A 248 -10.53 -5.34 4.92
C ARG A 248 -10.50 -6.85 4.98
N PHE A 249 -10.15 -7.40 6.14
CA PHE A 249 -10.28 -8.83 6.41
C PHE A 249 -11.47 -9.06 7.33
N VAL A 250 -12.60 -9.44 6.74
CA VAL A 250 -13.90 -9.53 7.42
C VAL A 250 -14.30 -10.99 7.62
N PRO A 251 -15.00 -11.34 8.70
CA PRO A 251 -15.50 -12.69 8.90
C PRO A 251 -16.50 -13.03 7.79
N LEU A 252 -16.36 -14.22 7.21
CA LEU A 252 -17.34 -14.81 6.33
C LEU A 252 -18.47 -15.34 7.19
N LEU A 253 -19.55 -14.56 7.32
CA LEU A 253 -20.64 -14.94 8.20
C LEU A 253 -21.40 -16.16 7.65
N PHE A 254 -21.51 -16.33 6.33
CA PHE A 254 -22.07 -17.53 5.71
C PHE A 254 -21.49 -17.69 4.29
N TRP A 255 -20.99 -18.87 3.92
CA TRP A 255 -20.51 -19.16 2.57
C TRP A 255 -21.59 -18.83 1.52
N ASN A 256 -21.43 -17.71 0.82
CA ASN A 256 -22.25 -17.37 -0.33
C ASN A 256 -21.57 -16.21 -1.10
N GLY A 257 -21.52 -16.30 -2.44
CA GLY A 257 -21.15 -15.18 -3.31
C GLY A 257 -22.00 -13.91 -3.12
N ARG A 258 -23.10 -13.96 -2.35
CA ARG A 258 -23.90 -12.81 -1.91
C ARG A 258 -23.10 -11.73 -1.18
N ASP A 259 -22.05 -12.09 -0.44
CA ASP A 259 -21.20 -11.10 0.23
C ASP A 259 -20.36 -10.27 -0.76
N PHE A 260 -20.22 -10.76 -2.00
CA PHE A 260 -19.58 -10.08 -3.12
C PHE A 260 -20.57 -9.59 -4.18
N ALA A 261 -21.85 -9.96 -4.06
CA ALA A 261 -22.91 -9.57 -4.99
C ALA A 261 -23.53 -8.26 -4.50
N GLU A 262 -22.90 -7.14 -4.84
CA GLU A 262 -23.51 -5.82 -4.67
C GLU A 262 -24.69 -5.68 -5.66
N GLN A 263 -25.80 -5.05 -5.25
CA GLN A 263 -26.86 -4.72 -6.19
C GLN A 263 -26.31 -3.76 -7.26
N PRO A 264 -26.80 -3.80 -8.51
CA PRO A 264 -26.34 -2.90 -9.57
C PRO A 264 -26.34 -1.43 -9.15
N GLU A 265 -27.35 -1.01 -8.39
CA GLU A 265 -27.48 0.35 -7.84
C GLU A 265 -26.36 0.67 -6.84
N ASP A 266 -26.08 -0.24 -5.90
CA ASP A 266 -25.03 -0.07 -4.90
C ASP A 266 -23.64 -0.03 -5.54
N TYR A 267 -23.39 -0.93 -6.51
CA TYR A 267 -22.14 -0.97 -7.26
C TYR A 267 -21.96 0.29 -8.12
N PHE A 268 -23.05 0.79 -8.71
CA PHE A 268 -23.05 2.05 -9.43
C PHE A 268 -22.69 3.20 -8.48
N GLU A 269 -23.31 3.30 -7.31
CA GLU A 269 -23.02 4.36 -6.34
C GLU A 269 -21.58 4.31 -5.85
N LEU A 270 -21.02 3.12 -5.59
CA LEU A 270 -19.61 2.96 -5.23
C LEU A 270 -18.67 3.48 -6.33
N THR A 271 -18.97 3.13 -7.59
CA THR A 271 -18.19 3.58 -8.74
C THR A 271 -18.37 5.09 -8.98
N TYR A 272 -19.58 5.62 -8.80
CA TYR A 272 -19.86 7.05 -8.92
C TYR A 272 -19.13 7.86 -7.83
N MET A 273 -19.13 7.37 -6.59
CA MET A 273 -18.36 7.97 -5.49
C MET A 273 -16.87 7.97 -5.80
N LYS A 274 -16.32 6.89 -6.36
CA LYS A 274 -14.91 6.84 -6.81
C LYS A 274 -14.58 7.91 -7.85
N LEU A 275 -15.47 8.12 -8.83
CA LEU A 275 -15.27 9.08 -9.93
C LEU A 275 -15.42 10.54 -9.48
N PHE A 276 -16.42 10.84 -8.65
CA PHE A 276 -16.84 12.23 -8.38
C PHE A 276 -16.65 12.67 -6.94
N GLY A 277 -16.25 11.77 -6.03
CA GLY A 277 -16.09 12.07 -4.61
C GLY A 277 -17.39 12.44 -3.89
N LYS A 278 -18.54 12.13 -4.48
CA LYS A 278 -19.88 12.45 -3.95
C LYS A 278 -20.87 11.34 -4.29
N ARG A 279 -21.94 11.25 -3.51
CA ARG A 279 -23.11 10.40 -3.82
C ARG A 279 -23.96 11.08 -4.88
N ARG A 280 -24.79 10.31 -5.59
CA ARG A 280 -25.82 10.91 -6.45
C ARG A 280 -26.92 11.54 -5.59
N ASP A 281 -27.28 12.77 -5.90
CA ASP A 281 -28.51 13.38 -5.43
C ASP A 281 -29.62 12.99 -6.42
N LEU A 282 -30.48 12.03 -6.03
CA LEU A 282 -31.65 11.59 -6.80
C LEU A 282 -32.92 11.86 -6.01
#